data_AF-A0A2S7U5F9-F1
#
_entry.id   AF-A0A2S7U5F9-F1
#
_cell.length_a   1.000
_cell.length_b   1.000
_cell.length_c   1.000
_cell.angle_alpha   90.00
_cell.angle_beta   90.00
_cell.angle_gamma   90.00
#
_symmetry.space_group_name_H-M   'P 1'
#
loop_
_entity.id
_entity.type
_entity.pdbx_description
1 polymer ?
#
loop_
_entity_poly.entity_id
_entity_poly.type
_entity_poly.pdbx_seq_one_letter_code
_entity_poly.pdbx_strand_id
1 'polypeptide(L)'
;MFDDPKNLLLYEACEKVGLPVMFHIDQNKNMVEPGLKRVDRVLKKYPKCKVIAHAYWWRQLGNGSCDRQLQQNPNLYADTSGHVVINVLNRDRKYAREFIIRNADRLLFGTDEGWWSFKDSNKQMKLHYTFFEELNLPDDVRYKIYRGNAEKLFGWKQ
;
A
#
# COMPACT_ATOMS: atom_id res chain seq x y z
N MET A 1 -9.47 16.61 -2.01
CA MET A 1 -9.28 15.77 -0.80
C MET A 1 -9.50 14.31 -1.16
N PHE A 2 -9.11 13.36 -0.31
CA PHE A 2 -9.32 11.94 -0.63
C PHE A 2 -10.79 11.59 -0.93
N ASP A 3 -11.72 12.17 -0.19
CA ASP A 3 -13.18 12.00 -0.33
C ASP A 3 -13.86 13.12 -1.13
N ASP A 4 -13.11 13.79 -2.01
CA ASP A 4 -13.67 14.80 -2.93
C ASP A 4 -14.81 14.21 -3.77
N PRO A 5 -15.92 14.93 -4.00
CA PRO A 5 -17.04 14.44 -4.81
C PRO A 5 -16.62 13.87 -6.17
N LYS A 6 -15.58 14.42 -6.81
CA LYS A 6 -15.07 13.90 -8.09
C LYS A 6 -14.39 12.54 -7.93
N ASN A 7 -13.65 12.33 -6.84
CA ASN A 7 -13.06 11.03 -6.53
C ASN A 7 -14.13 9.99 -6.17
N LEU A 8 -15.22 10.41 -5.50
CA LEU A 8 -16.33 9.52 -5.16
C LEU A 8 -16.96 8.87 -6.41
N LEU A 9 -17.07 9.61 -7.52
CA LEU A 9 -17.54 9.06 -8.80
C LEU A 9 -16.62 7.96 -9.32
N LEU A 10 -15.30 8.13 -9.18
CA LEU A 10 -14.32 7.11 -9.59
C LEU A 10 -14.45 5.85 -8.73
N TYR A 11 -14.50 5.99 -7.41
CA TYR A 11 -14.63 4.83 -6.51
C TYR A 11 -15.94 4.06 -6.76
N GLU A 12 -17.06 4.77 -6.97
CA GLU A 12 -18.34 4.15 -7.30
C GLU A 12 -18.28 3.38 -8.63
N ALA A 13 -17.67 3.97 -9.66
CA ALA A 13 -17.50 3.30 -10.95
C ALA A 13 -16.63 2.05 -10.81
N CYS A 14 -15.48 2.16 -10.14
CA CYS A 14 -14.56 1.05 -9.90
C CYS A 14 -15.19 -0.06 -9.05
N GLU A 15 -16.02 0.28 -8.06
CA GLU A 15 -16.79 -0.69 -7.30
C GLU A 15 -17.74 -1.49 -8.20
N LYS A 16 -18.46 -0.81 -9.10
CA LYS A 16 -19.42 -1.45 -10.02
C LYS A 16 -18.74 -2.42 -10.98
N VAL A 17 -17.55 -2.08 -11.48
CA VAL A 17 -16.84 -2.91 -12.47
C VAL A 17 -15.80 -3.85 -11.85
N GLY A 18 -15.56 -3.77 -10.55
CA GLY A 18 -14.63 -4.63 -9.82
C GLY A 18 -13.14 -4.32 -10.03
N LEU A 19 -12.81 -3.16 -10.59
CA LEU A 19 -11.42 -2.72 -10.79
C LEU A 19 -10.85 -2.12 -9.51
N PRO A 20 -9.61 -2.47 -9.11
CA PRO A 20 -8.96 -1.85 -7.96
C PRO A 20 -8.53 -0.42 -8.25
N VAL A 21 -8.52 0.42 -7.21
CA VAL A 21 -8.07 1.82 -7.29
C VAL A 21 -6.86 2.03 -6.40
N MET A 22 -5.73 2.41 -6.99
CA MET A 22 -4.56 2.87 -6.23
C MET A 22 -4.66 4.38 -6.00
N PHE A 23 -4.28 4.84 -4.81
CA PHE A 23 -4.24 6.26 -4.50
C PHE A 23 -2.90 6.70 -3.94
N HIS A 24 -2.42 7.83 -4.46
CA HIS A 24 -1.34 8.58 -3.83
C HIS A 24 -1.91 9.53 -2.78
N ILE A 25 -1.31 9.59 -1.59
CA ILE A 25 -1.58 10.62 -0.58
C ILE A 25 -0.28 11.27 -0.14
N ASP A 26 -0.24 12.60 -0.14
CA ASP A 26 0.88 13.40 0.37
C ASP A 26 0.37 14.74 0.95
N GLN A 27 1.18 15.80 0.96
CA GLN A 27 0.79 17.12 1.44
C GLN A 27 0.01 17.96 0.41
N ASN A 28 -0.03 17.52 -0.85
CA ASN A 28 -0.58 18.25 -1.99
C ASN A 28 -1.73 17.49 -2.68
N LYS A 29 -1.61 16.17 -2.82
CA LYS A 29 -2.56 15.25 -3.48
C LYS A 29 -3.25 14.40 -2.43
N ASN A 30 -4.58 14.36 -2.47
CA ASN A 30 -5.46 13.70 -1.50
C ASN A 30 -5.28 14.12 -0.02
N MET A 31 -4.23 14.88 0.30
CA MET A 31 -3.84 15.52 1.56
C MET A 31 -4.01 14.66 2.81
N VAL A 32 -2.87 14.22 3.36
CA VAL A 32 -2.83 13.47 4.62
C VAL A 32 -3.48 14.27 5.74
N GLU A 33 -4.25 13.59 6.57
CA GLU A 33 -4.88 14.17 7.75
C GLU A 33 -4.70 13.27 8.97
N PRO A 34 -4.82 13.81 10.20
CA PRO A 34 -4.74 13.01 11.41
C PRO A 34 -5.71 11.83 11.40
N GLY A 35 -5.15 10.62 11.50
CA GLY A 35 -5.90 9.38 11.57
C GLY A 35 -6.54 8.90 10.26
N LEU A 36 -6.33 9.58 9.13
CA LEU A 36 -6.83 9.16 7.80
C LEU A 36 -8.37 8.97 7.72
N LYS A 37 -9.14 9.80 8.43
CA LYS A 37 -10.61 9.66 8.57
C LYS A 37 -11.39 9.66 7.25
N ARG A 38 -10.93 10.41 6.25
CA ARG A 38 -11.50 10.47 4.89
C ARG A 38 -11.21 9.18 4.13
N VAL A 39 -10.06 8.56 4.37
CA VAL A 39 -9.78 7.21 3.86
C VAL A 39 -10.75 6.21 4.47
N ASP A 40 -10.95 6.24 5.79
CA ASP A 40 -11.94 5.39 6.47
C ASP A 40 -13.36 5.60 5.92
N ARG A 41 -13.74 6.84 5.61
CA ARG A 41 -15.05 7.17 5.03
C ARG A 41 -15.24 6.51 3.67
N VAL A 42 -14.26 6.60 2.77
CA VAL A 42 -14.34 6.00 1.43
C VAL A 42 -14.36 4.47 1.52
N LEU A 43 -13.50 3.87 2.36
CA LEU A 43 -13.45 2.42 2.54
C LEU A 43 -14.79 1.85 3.03
N LYS A 44 -15.44 2.53 3.98
CA LYS A 44 -16.77 2.16 4.50
C LYS A 44 -17.89 2.41 3.48
N LYS A 45 -17.79 3.48 2.69
CA LYS A 45 -18.82 3.85 1.72
C LYS A 45 -18.86 2.89 0.52
N TYR A 46 -17.69 2.39 0.09
CA TYR A 46 -17.55 1.52 -1.07
C TYR A 46 -16.87 0.19 -0.67
N PRO A 47 -17.55 -0.66 0.13
CA PRO A 47 -16.94 -1.84 0.75
C PRO A 47 -16.50 -2.93 -0.24
N LYS A 48 -16.98 -2.91 -1.49
CA LYS A 48 -16.54 -3.83 -2.56
C LYS A 48 -15.47 -3.20 -3.45
N CYS A 49 -15.24 -1.89 -3.36
CA CYS A 49 -14.15 -1.23 -4.06
C CYS A 49 -12.83 -1.60 -3.40
N LYS A 50 -11.97 -2.32 -4.13
CA LYS A 50 -10.62 -2.65 -3.68
C LYS A 50 -9.74 -1.41 -3.81
N VAL A 51 -9.13 -0.97 -2.73
CA VAL A 51 -8.31 0.25 -2.69
C VAL A 51 -6.87 -0.11 -2.32
N ILE A 52 -5.89 0.47 -3.00
CA ILE A 52 -4.45 0.26 -2.76
C ILE A 52 -3.84 1.57 -2.25
N ALA A 53 -3.37 1.58 -1.01
CA ALA A 53 -2.72 2.72 -0.39
C ALA A 53 -1.25 2.85 -0.80
N HIS A 54 -0.82 4.08 -1.05
CA HIS A 54 0.53 4.43 -1.49
C HIS A 54 1.09 5.66 -0.74
N ALA A 55 2.40 5.91 -0.87
CA ALA A 55 3.10 7.12 -0.42
C ALA A 55 2.96 7.45 1.08
N TYR A 56 2.46 8.65 1.46
CA TYR A 56 2.47 9.12 2.85
C TYR A 56 1.46 8.41 3.74
N TRP A 57 0.65 7.49 3.19
CA TRP A 57 -0.08 6.53 3.99
C TRP A 57 0.88 5.78 4.93
N TRP A 58 2.03 5.32 4.44
CA TRP A 58 3.05 4.63 5.23
C TRP A 58 3.62 5.47 6.36
N ARG A 59 3.65 6.81 6.24
CA ARG A 59 4.11 7.68 7.35
C ARG A 59 3.21 7.58 8.58
N GLN A 60 2.00 7.03 8.45
CA GLN A 60 1.08 6.78 9.55
C GLN A 60 1.31 5.43 10.25
N LEU A 61 2.35 4.68 9.86
CA LEU A 61 2.68 3.41 10.51
C LEU A 61 2.97 3.59 12.00
N GLY A 62 3.77 4.60 12.35
CA GLY A 62 4.21 4.83 13.73
C GLY A 62 3.10 5.25 14.70
N ASN A 63 1.95 5.73 14.19
CA ASN A 63 0.78 6.03 15.04
C ASN A 63 -0.29 4.92 15.00
N GLY A 64 0.02 3.77 14.40
CA GLY A 64 -0.86 2.61 14.32
C GLY A 64 -2.00 2.72 13.31
N SER A 65 -2.13 3.83 12.57
CA SER A 65 -3.26 3.99 11.63
C SER A 65 -3.19 3.02 10.45
N CYS A 66 -1.98 2.74 9.95
CA CYS A 66 -1.80 1.75 8.88
C CYS A 66 -2.33 0.38 9.29
N ASP A 67 -1.92 -0.10 10.47
CA ASP A 67 -2.29 -1.41 10.99
C ASP A 67 -3.79 -1.48 11.28
N ARG A 68 -4.33 -0.46 11.97
CA ARG A 68 -5.77 -0.34 12.22
C ARG A 68 -6.57 -0.42 10.92
N GLN A 69 -6.18 0.33 9.89
CA GLN A 69 -6.92 0.36 8.63
C GLN A 69 -6.89 -0.97 7.89
N LEU A 70 -5.73 -1.62 7.80
CA LEU A 70 -5.61 -2.93 7.16
C LEU A 70 -6.41 -4.02 7.89
N GLN A 71 -6.44 -3.98 9.23
CA GLN A 71 -7.18 -4.95 10.03
C GLN A 71 -8.70 -4.73 9.97
N GLN A 72 -9.16 -3.47 9.90
CA GLN A 72 -10.59 -3.14 9.93
C GLN A 72 -11.26 -3.13 8.56
N ASN A 73 -10.51 -2.95 7.47
CA ASN A 73 -11.07 -2.74 6.14
C ASN A 73 -10.61 -3.85 5.18
N PRO A 74 -11.43 -4.88 4.94
CA PRO A 74 -11.06 -6.02 4.09
C PRO A 74 -10.94 -5.67 2.60
N ASN A 75 -11.26 -4.44 2.22
CA ASN A 75 -11.10 -3.92 0.86
C ASN A 75 -9.87 -3.00 0.71
N LEU A 76 -9.09 -2.78 1.78
CA LEU A 76 -7.84 -2.04 1.72
C LEU A 76 -6.64 -2.97 1.52
N TYR A 77 -5.77 -2.56 0.61
CA TYR A 77 -4.45 -3.10 0.35
C TYR A 77 -3.43 -1.96 0.45
N ALA A 78 -2.15 -2.27 0.53
CA ALA A 78 -1.08 -1.28 0.41
C ALA A 78 0.05 -1.82 -0.46
N ASP A 79 0.55 -1.00 -1.38
CA ASP A 79 1.79 -1.33 -2.07
C ASP A 79 2.99 -0.97 -1.19
N THR A 80 4.12 -1.62 -1.42
CA THR A 80 5.37 -1.37 -0.70
C THR A 80 6.35 -0.51 -1.49
N SER A 81 5.83 0.32 -2.40
CA SER A 81 6.61 1.02 -3.40
C SER A 81 6.92 2.46 -3.02
N GLY A 82 8.00 3.01 -3.59
CA GLY A 82 8.44 4.36 -3.34
C GLY A 82 9.32 4.53 -2.10
N HIS A 83 10.26 5.47 -2.20
CA HIS A 83 11.29 5.75 -1.19
C HIS A 83 10.77 5.98 0.25
N VAL A 84 9.52 6.43 0.41
CA VAL A 84 8.91 6.65 1.73
C VAL A 84 8.78 5.34 2.51
N VAL A 85 8.46 4.24 1.84
CA VAL A 85 8.18 2.95 2.47
C VAL A 85 9.43 2.41 3.15
N ILE A 86 10.53 2.32 2.41
CA ILE A 86 11.81 1.82 2.91
C ILE A 86 12.32 2.69 4.07
N ASN A 87 12.17 4.02 3.98
CA ASN A 87 12.56 4.93 5.04
C ASN A 87 11.72 4.79 6.32
N VAL A 88 10.43 4.45 6.19
CA VAL A 88 9.55 4.23 7.35
C VAL A 88 9.83 2.87 7.97
N LEU A 89 9.89 1.81 7.17
CA LEU A 89 10.05 0.44 7.66
C LEU A 89 11.44 0.18 8.26
N ASN A 90 12.49 0.87 7.78
CA ASN A 90 13.82 0.74 8.37
C ASN A 90 13.97 1.39 9.75
N ARG A 91 13.02 2.22 10.20
CA ARG A 91 13.10 2.86 11.53
C ARG A 91 13.05 1.84 12.67
N ASP A 92 12.28 0.77 12.47
CA ASP A 92 12.20 -0.38 13.37
C ASP A 92 11.97 -1.64 12.55
N ARG A 93 13.05 -2.36 12.24
CA ARG A 93 13.01 -3.57 11.41
C ARG A 93 12.25 -4.71 12.08
N LYS A 94 12.28 -4.81 13.41
CA LYS A 94 11.56 -5.86 14.13
C LYS A 94 10.06 -5.62 14.01
N TYR A 95 9.62 -4.39 14.30
CA TYR A 95 8.22 -4.01 14.15
C TYR A 95 7.76 -4.10 12.69
N ALA A 96 8.57 -3.66 11.73
CA ALA A 96 8.25 -3.78 10.31
C ALA A 96 8.01 -5.24 9.91
N ARG A 97 8.88 -6.16 10.33
CA ARG A 97 8.72 -7.59 10.08
C ARG A 97 7.41 -8.13 10.66
N GLU A 98 7.11 -7.81 11.92
CA GLU A 98 5.88 -8.23 12.58
C GLU A 98 4.62 -7.66 11.91
N PHE A 99 4.65 -6.38 11.52
CA PHE A 99 3.58 -5.72 10.78
C PHE A 99 3.34 -6.39 9.42
N ILE A 100 4.41 -6.67 8.69
CA ILE A 100 4.32 -7.30 7.36
C ILE A 100 3.72 -8.70 7.47
N ILE A 101 4.16 -9.52 8.43
CA ILE A 101 3.63 -10.87 8.63
C ILE A 101 2.15 -10.82 9.01
N ARG A 102 1.77 -9.94 9.96
CA ARG A 102 0.38 -9.81 10.41
C ARG A 102 -0.57 -9.35 9.29
N ASN A 103 -0.07 -8.54 8.35
CA ASN A 103 -0.87 -7.96 7.27
C ASN A 103 -0.56 -8.57 5.90
N ALA A 104 0.08 -9.74 5.85
CA ALA A 104 0.67 -10.30 4.64
C ALA A 104 -0.32 -10.46 3.48
N ASP A 105 -1.60 -10.76 3.74
CA ASP A 105 -2.64 -10.93 2.71
C ASP A 105 -3.10 -9.61 2.04
N ARG A 106 -2.60 -8.46 2.50
CA ARG A 106 -3.01 -7.12 2.05
C ARG A 106 -1.87 -6.26 1.51
N LEU A 107 -0.65 -6.79 1.47
CA LEU A 107 0.52 -6.05 1.01
C LEU A 107 0.93 -6.52 -0.39
N LEU A 108 1.31 -5.57 -1.24
CA LEU A 108 1.72 -5.81 -2.62
C LEU A 108 3.14 -5.31 -2.80
N PHE A 109 4.02 -6.14 -3.33
CA PHE A 109 5.32 -5.64 -3.75
C PHE A 109 5.20 -4.70 -4.95
N GLY A 110 5.93 -3.60 -4.88
CA GLY A 110 6.11 -2.66 -5.97
C GLY A 110 7.32 -1.79 -5.70
N THR A 111 7.84 -1.14 -6.74
CA THR A 111 9.06 -0.32 -6.63
C THR A 111 8.80 1.16 -6.89
N ASP A 112 7.78 1.50 -7.69
CA ASP A 112 7.50 2.88 -8.16
C ASP A 112 8.69 3.47 -8.94
N GLU A 113 9.29 2.62 -9.78
CA GLU A 113 10.49 2.95 -10.55
C GLU A 113 10.13 3.05 -12.03
N GLY A 114 10.77 3.98 -12.73
CA GLY A 114 10.60 4.15 -14.16
C GLY A 114 11.90 4.59 -14.82
N TRP A 115 11.82 5.11 -16.06
CA TRP A 115 13.01 5.53 -16.81
C TRP A 115 13.89 6.54 -16.03
N TRP A 116 13.28 7.37 -15.19
CA TRP A 116 13.97 8.34 -14.34
C TRP A 116 14.88 7.72 -13.28
N SER A 117 14.61 6.48 -12.86
CA SER A 117 15.33 5.78 -11.80
C SER A 117 16.67 5.21 -12.26
N PHE A 118 16.86 5.01 -13.57
CA PHE A 118 18.08 4.43 -14.13
C PHE A 118 19.26 5.40 -14.23
N LYS A 119 19.04 6.69 -13.94
CA LYS A 119 20.11 7.70 -13.97
C LYS A 119 21.03 7.66 -12.74
N ASP A 120 20.62 6.98 -11.67
CA ASP A 120 21.39 6.86 -10.45
C ASP A 120 21.37 5.40 -9.93
N SER A 121 22.42 4.66 -10.27
CA SER A 121 22.57 3.24 -9.92
C SER A 121 22.60 2.95 -8.42
N ASN A 122 22.72 3.99 -7.57
CA ASN A 122 22.82 3.87 -6.13
C ASN A 122 21.52 4.16 -5.38
N LYS A 123 20.48 4.73 -6.01
CA LYS A 123 19.44 5.43 -5.21
C LYS A 123 18.09 4.76 -5.03
N GLN A 124 17.61 3.87 -5.90
CA GLN A 124 16.17 3.54 -5.83
C GLN A 124 15.86 2.05 -6.03
N MET A 125 16.25 1.46 -7.16
CA MET A 125 15.85 0.07 -7.46
C MET A 125 16.39 -0.94 -6.44
N LYS A 126 17.68 -0.91 -6.11
CA LYS A 126 18.31 -1.93 -5.25
C LYS A 126 17.69 -1.99 -3.86
N LEU A 127 17.32 -0.84 -3.29
CA LEU A 127 16.87 -0.75 -1.90
C LEU A 127 15.56 -1.51 -1.65
N HIS A 128 14.63 -1.49 -2.60
CA HIS A 128 13.36 -2.23 -2.46
C HIS A 128 13.60 -3.75 -2.50
N TYR A 129 14.46 -4.22 -3.40
CA TYR A 129 14.77 -5.66 -3.49
C TYR A 129 15.58 -6.14 -2.29
N THR A 130 16.62 -5.40 -1.86
CA THR A 130 17.46 -5.84 -0.74
C THR A 130 16.73 -5.79 0.60
N PHE A 131 15.88 -4.77 0.81
CA PHE A 131 15.18 -4.60 2.08
C PHE A 131 14.30 -5.81 2.44
N PHE A 132 13.45 -6.28 1.51
CA PHE A 132 12.54 -7.39 1.82
C PHE A 132 13.28 -8.73 1.98
N GLU A 133 14.40 -8.92 1.27
CA GLU A 133 15.25 -10.11 1.43
C GLU A 133 15.96 -10.11 2.79
N GLU A 134 16.36 -8.95 3.32
CA GLU A 134 16.97 -8.82 4.65
C GLU A 134 16.00 -9.04 5.82
N LEU A 135 14.68 -8.97 5.60
CA LEU A 135 13.68 -9.12 6.66
C LEU A 135 13.48 -10.57 7.12
N ASN A 136 14.01 -11.56 6.41
CA ASN A 136 13.85 -12.98 6.72
C ASN A 136 12.38 -13.35 6.99
N LEU A 137 11.51 -13.00 6.03
CA LEU A 137 10.07 -13.31 6.07
C LEU A 137 9.84 -14.80 5.74
N PRO A 138 8.82 -15.44 6.33
CA PRO A 138 8.41 -16.79 5.94
C PRO A 138 8.09 -16.88 4.44
N ASP A 139 8.34 -18.03 3.83
CA ASP A 139 8.19 -18.21 2.37
C ASP A 139 6.75 -17.97 1.88
N ASP A 140 5.75 -18.36 2.67
CA ASP A 140 4.34 -18.11 2.36
C ASP A 140 4.02 -16.60 2.36
N VAL A 141 4.59 -15.86 3.31
CA VAL A 141 4.45 -14.39 3.40
C VAL A 141 5.14 -13.73 2.20
N ARG A 142 6.35 -14.18 1.83
CA ARG A 142 7.07 -13.69 0.64
C ARG A 142 6.25 -13.92 -0.62
N TYR A 143 5.70 -15.13 -0.79
CA TYR A 143 4.85 -15.44 -1.94
C TYR A 143 3.63 -14.52 -2.05
N LYS A 144 2.90 -14.31 -0.94
CA LYS A 144 1.74 -13.43 -0.90
C LYS A 144 2.10 -12.02 -1.38
N ILE A 145 3.17 -11.45 -0.83
CA ILE A 145 3.58 -10.06 -1.09
C ILE A 145 4.13 -9.90 -2.51
N TYR A 146 5.03 -10.78 -2.94
CA TYR A 146 5.69 -10.68 -4.24
C TYR A 146 4.78 -11.04 -5.42
N ARG A 147 3.72 -11.83 -5.20
CA ARG A 147 2.94 -12.37 -6.31
C ARG A 147 1.48 -12.67 -5.97
N GLY A 148 1.22 -13.53 -4.98
CA GLY A 148 -0.09 -14.12 -4.77
C GLY A 148 -1.22 -13.11 -4.54
N ASN A 149 -0.93 -12.01 -3.83
CA ASN A 149 -1.91 -10.96 -3.61
C ASN A 149 -2.23 -10.19 -4.90
N ALA A 150 -1.24 -9.93 -5.76
CA ALA A 150 -1.46 -9.27 -7.04
C ALA A 150 -2.29 -10.16 -7.98
N GLU A 151 -1.99 -11.46 -8.05
CA GLU A 151 -2.77 -12.43 -8.83
C GLU A 151 -4.25 -12.41 -8.43
N LYS A 152 -4.52 -12.51 -7.12
CA LYS A 152 -5.87 -12.45 -6.57
C LYS A 152 -6.54 -11.10 -6.81
N LEU A 153 -5.82 -10.01 -6.62
CA LEU A 153 -6.38 -8.66 -6.66
C LEU A 153 -6.80 -8.26 -8.08
N PHE A 154 -5.91 -8.49 -9.04
CA PHE A 154 -6.06 -8.12 -10.45
C PHE A 154 -6.69 -9.22 -11.31
N GLY A 155 -6.98 -10.39 -10.73
CA GLY A 155 -7.59 -11.51 -11.46
C GLY A 155 -6.65 -12.13 -12.49
N TRP A 156 -5.33 -12.07 -12.25
CA TRP A 156 -4.37 -12.79 -13.08
C TRP A 156 -4.50 -14.27 -12.74
N LYS A 157 -4.81 -15.08 -13.75
CA LYS A 157 -5.03 -16.53 -13.60
C LYS A 157 -3.87 -17.19 -12.87
N GLN A 158 -4.22 -18.13 -11.98
CA GLN A 158 -3.43 -19.34 -11.75
C GLN A 158 -3.97 -20.43 -12.67
#